data_AF-A0AAW6UK26-F1
#
_entry.id   AF-A0AAW6UK26-F1
#
_cell.length_a   1.000
_cell.length_b   1.000
_cell.length_c   1.000
_cell.angle_alpha   90.00
_cell.angle_beta   90.00
_cell.angle_gamma   90.00
#
_symmetry.space_group_name_H-M   'P 1'
#
loop_
_entity.id
_entity.type
_entity.pdbx_description
1 polymer ?
#
loop_
_entity_poly.entity_id
_entity_poly.type
_entity_poly.pdbx_seq_one_letter_code
_entity_poly.pdbx_strand_id
1 'polypeptide(L)'
;MEFKHSPAPWHLRDGVNEGYLLLDDNYNVIASLSTEIKREDENLIEAAPELLSELIRLRNIVASYKHDSGDNLDITDAVIAKALGQQ
;
A
#
# COMPACT_ATOMS: atom_id res chain seq x y z
N MET A 1 4.23 -3.01 -12.33
CA MET A 1 3.95 -1.61 -11.94
C MET A 1 5.18 -1.11 -11.21
N GLU A 2 5.79 -0.02 -11.68
CA GLU A 2 6.81 0.69 -10.90
C GLU A 2 6.14 1.94 -10.33
N PHE A 3 6.11 2.07 -9.01
CA PHE A 3 5.55 3.23 -8.32
C PHE A 3 6.61 4.28 -7.94
N LYS A 4 7.83 4.16 -8.48
CA LYS A 4 8.97 5.02 -8.12
C LYS A 4 8.62 6.50 -8.29
N HIS A 5 8.68 7.26 -7.20
CA HIS A 5 8.42 8.71 -7.19
C HIS A 5 7.03 9.09 -7.70
N SER A 6 6.11 8.13 -7.81
CA SER A 6 4.72 8.40 -8.13
C SER A 6 4.01 8.67 -6.81
N PRO A 7 3.42 9.86 -6.60
CA PRO A 7 2.63 10.10 -5.40
C PRO A 7 1.57 9.03 -5.27
N ALA A 8 1.28 8.63 -4.04
CA ALA A 8 0.22 7.67 -3.81
C ALA A 8 -1.08 8.16 -4.47
N PRO A 9 -1.90 7.26 -5.03
CA PRO A 9 -3.18 7.65 -5.64
C PRO A 9 -4.22 8.03 -4.58
N TRP A 10 -3.75 8.32 -3.36
CA TRP A 10 -4.52 8.75 -2.22
C TRP A 10 -3.80 9.87 -1.46
N HIS A 11 -4.60 10.80 -0.95
CA HIS A 11 -4.16 11.99 -0.25
C HIS A 11 -4.75 12.00 1.14
N LEU A 12 -3.92 12.30 2.15
CA LEU A 12 -4.41 12.52 3.49
C LEU A 12 -4.84 13.98 3.65
N ARG A 13 -6.02 14.20 4.21
CA ARG A 13 -6.58 15.54 4.44
C ARG A 13 -7.17 15.64 5.83
N ASP A 14 -6.93 16.77 6.49
CA ASP A 14 -7.64 17.15 7.71
C ASP A 14 -9.15 17.22 7.43
N GLY A 15 -9.91 16.41 8.16
CA GLY A 15 -11.36 16.36 8.12
C GLY A 15 -12.00 17.48 8.94
N VAL A 16 -13.27 17.74 8.67
CA VAL A 16 -14.08 18.64 9.49
C VAL A 16 -14.46 17.89 10.76
N ASN A 17 -14.04 18.38 11.94
CA ASN A 17 -14.22 17.78 13.28
C ASN A 17 -13.16 16.75 13.73
N GLU A 18 -11.87 17.11 13.70
CA GLU A 18 -10.76 16.37 14.37
C GLU A 18 -10.47 14.96 13.83
N GLY A 19 -11.06 14.59 12.69
CA GLY A 19 -10.74 13.34 11.97
C GLY A 19 -9.86 13.59 10.75
N TYR A 20 -9.30 12.52 10.19
CA TYR A 20 -8.56 12.54 8.93
C TYR A 20 -9.35 11.82 7.84
N LEU A 21 -9.24 12.30 6.60
CA LEU A 21 -9.82 11.67 5.42
C LEU A 21 -8.70 11.17 4.51
N LEU A 22 -8.83 9.92 4.08
CA LEU A 22 -8.05 9.40 2.96
C LEU A 22 -8.90 9.55 1.70
N LEU A 23 -8.43 10.36 0.76
CA LEU A 23 -9.12 10.70 -0.47
C LEU A 23 -8.40 10.07 -1.66
N ASP A 24 -9.10 9.63 -2.70
CA ASP A 24 -8.45 9.28 -3.98
C ASP A 24 -8.10 10.55 -4.79
N ASP A 25 -7.42 10.38 -5.93
CA ASP A 25 -7.11 11.47 -6.88
C ASP A 25 -8.35 12.20 -7.42
N ASN A 26 -9.55 11.61 -7.31
CA ASN A 26 -10.82 12.21 -7.71
C ASN A 26 -11.58 12.86 -6.54
N TYR A 27 -10.96 13.00 -5.37
CA TYR A 27 -11.56 13.50 -4.12
C TYR A 27 -12.68 12.62 -3.54
N ASN A 28 -12.78 11.35 -3.94
CA ASN A 28 -13.67 10.40 -3.28
C ASN A 28 -13.08 9.98 -1.93
N VAL A 29 -13.92 9.88 -0.90
CA VAL A 29 -13.49 9.38 0.43
C VAL A 29 -13.30 7.87 0.37
N ILE A 30 -12.06 7.42 0.52
CA ILE A 30 -11.69 6.01 0.65
C ILE A 30 -11.86 5.56 2.09
N ALA A 31 -11.43 6.40 3.04
CA ALA A 31 -11.53 6.11 4.47
C ALA A 31 -11.69 7.41 5.30
N SER A 32 -12.36 7.28 6.44
CA SER A 32 -12.43 8.31 7.47
C SER A 32 -11.85 7.74 8.76
N LEU A 33 -10.86 8.44 9.30
CA LEU A 33 -10.17 8.08 10.52
C LEU A 33 -10.58 9.06 11.62
N SER A 34 -11.16 8.54 12.70
CA SER A 34 -11.65 9.33 13.84
C SER A 34 -10.58 9.63 14.89
N THR A 35 -9.34 9.25 14.61
CA THR A 35 -8.19 9.41 15.51
C THR A 35 -7.16 10.29 14.85
N GLU A 36 -6.43 11.04 15.66
CA GLU A 36 -5.26 11.79 15.21
C GLU A 36 -4.27 10.84 14.52
N ILE A 37 -3.92 11.13 13.27
CA ILE A 37 -2.88 10.42 12.53
C ILE A 37 -1.57 11.12 12.86
N LYS A 38 -0.62 10.38 13.43
CA LYS A 38 0.70 10.94 13.68
C LYS A 38 1.46 11.04 12.36
N ARG A 39 2.39 12.00 12.27
CA ARG A 39 3.24 12.19 11.08
C ARG A 39 3.93 10.88 10.62
N GLU A 40 4.27 9.97 11.53
CA GLU A 40 4.85 8.68 11.17
C GLU A 40 3.87 7.79 10.39
N ASP A 41 2.59 7.82 10.75
CA ASP A 41 1.52 7.09 10.06
C ASP A 41 1.22 7.74 8.70
N GLU A 42 1.26 9.07 8.59
CA GLU A 42 1.13 9.80 7.32
C GLU A 42 2.21 9.34 6.33
N ASN A 43 3.49 9.36 6.75
CA ASN A 43 4.60 8.92 5.91
C ASN A 43 4.45 7.45 5.46
N LEU A 44 3.91 6.58 6.33
CA LEU A 44 3.68 5.18 6.01
C LEU A 44 2.57 5.01 4.96
N ILE A 45 1.48 5.79 5.09
CA ILE A 45 0.36 5.80 4.13
C ILE A 45 0.84 6.33 2.77
N GLU A 46 1.65 7.39 2.75
CA GLU A 46 2.22 7.94 1.52
C GLU A 46 3.19 6.98 0.83
N ALA A 47 4.01 6.25 1.60
CA ALA A 47 4.99 5.30 1.07
C ALA A 47 4.38 3.96 0.62
N ALA A 48 3.12 3.68 0.98
CA ALA A 48 2.48 2.37 0.71
C ALA A 48 2.52 1.90 -0.77
N PRO A 49 2.37 2.74 -1.81
CA PRO A 49 2.54 2.32 -3.21
C PRO A 49 3.98 1.92 -3.54
N GLU A 50 4.97 2.68 -3.05
CA GLU A 50 6.39 2.35 -3.25
C GLU A 50 6.75 1.05 -2.52
N LEU A 51 6.25 0.86 -1.30
CA LEU A 51 6.40 -0.38 -0.54
C LEU A 51 5.78 -1.58 -1.27
N LEU A 52 4.59 -1.42 -1.87
CA LEU A 52 3.97 -2.46 -2.70
C LEU A 52 4.81 -2.77 -3.95
N SER A 53 5.38 -1.74 -4.59
CA SER A 53 6.30 -1.89 -5.72
C SER A 53 7.51 -2.75 -5.37
N GLU A 54 8.17 -2.44 -4.25
CA GLU A 54 9.34 -3.18 -3.79
C GLU A 54 8.97 -4.59 -3.31
N LEU A 55 7.78 -4.79 -2.71
CA LEU A 55 7.28 -6.12 -2.37
C LEU A 55 7.07 -6.99 -3.62
N ILE A 56 6.45 -6.46 -4.67
CA ILE A 56 6.29 -7.15 -5.95
C ILE A 56 7.67 -7.49 -6.56
N ARG A 57 8.62 -6.57 -6.48
CA ARG A 57 9.99 -6.79 -6.96
C ARG A 57 10.69 -7.91 -6.18
N LEU A 58 10.58 -7.89 -4.84
CA LEU A 58 11.13 -8.92 -3.97
C LEU A 58 10.51 -10.28 -4.27
N ARG A 59 9.18 -10.34 -4.42
CA ARG A 59 8.46 -11.56 -4.83
C ARG A 59 9.02 -12.14 -6.12
N ASN A 60 9.27 -11.31 -7.13
CA ASN A 60 9.83 -11.75 -8.40
C ASN A 60 11.28 -12.24 -8.30
N ILE A 61 12.09 -11.62 -7.44
CA ILE A 61 13.46 -12.08 -7.15
C ILE A 61 13.41 -13.46 -6.50
N VAL A 62 12.59 -13.64 -5.46
CA VAL A 62 12.46 -14.93 -4.76
C VAL A 62 11.96 -16.01 -5.73
N ALA A 63 10.91 -15.72 -6.51
CA ALA A 63 10.36 -16.63 -7.51
C ALA A 63 11.38 -17.11 -8.57
N SER A 64 12.48 -16.35 -8.77
CA SER A 64 13.52 -16.68 -9.73
C SER A 64 14.58 -17.65 -9.18
N TYR A 65 14.62 -17.88 -7.87
CA TYR A 65 15.54 -18.85 -7.28
C TYR A 65 15.08 -20.28 -7.55
N LYS A 66 16.01 -21.24 -7.49
CA LYS A 66 15.62 -22.66 -7.47
C LYS A 66 14.94 -22.92 -6.14
N HIS A 67 13.62 -23.03 -6.17
CA HIS A 67 12.85 -23.38 -4.99
C HIS A 67 13.13 -24.85 -4.68
N ASP A 68 13.77 -25.11 -3.53
CA ASP A 68 13.53 -26.37 -2.84
C ASP A 68 12.05 -26.38 -2.45
N SER A 69 11.44 -27.57 -2.36
CA SER A 69 9.98 -27.80 -2.39
C SER A 69 9.13 -27.16 -1.26
N GLY A 70 9.63 -26.15 -0.54
CA GLY A 70 8.96 -25.41 0.52
C GLY A 70 8.90 -23.89 0.36
N ASP A 71 9.54 -23.30 -0.66
CA ASP A 71 9.45 -21.85 -0.89
C ASP A 71 8.10 -21.48 -1.50
N ASN A 72 7.12 -21.30 -0.62
CA ASN A 72 5.75 -20.98 -0.98
C ASN A 72 5.51 -19.47 -0.99
N LEU A 73 5.28 -18.92 -2.19
CA LEU A 73 4.94 -17.50 -2.39
C LEU A 73 3.45 -17.21 -2.17
N ASP A 74 2.61 -18.20 -1.84
CA ASP A 74 1.17 -18.05 -1.67
C ASP A 74 0.79 -16.92 -0.71
N ILE A 75 1.53 -16.76 0.39
CA ILE A 75 1.28 -15.68 1.36
C ILE A 75 1.61 -14.31 0.74
N THR A 76 2.75 -14.20 0.06
CA THR A 76 3.18 -12.97 -0.61
C THR A 76 2.20 -12.60 -1.72
N ASP A 77 1.75 -13.58 -2.50
CA ASP A 77 0.78 -13.42 -3.58
C ASP A 77 -0.58 -12.99 -3.02
N ALA A 78 -1.05 -13.60 -1.92
CA ALA A 78 -2.28 -13.19 -1.25
C ALA A 78 -2.21 -11.77 -0.70
N VAL A 79 -1.06 -11.37 -0.12
CA VAL A 79 -0.85 -10.00 0.39
C VAL A 79 -0.85 -8.99 -0.76
N ILE A 80 -0.15 -9.27 -1.86
CA ILE A 80 -0.13 -8.40 -3.05
C ILE A 80 -1.53 -8.28 -3.65
N ALA A 81 -2.25 -9.39 -3.83
CA ALA A 81 -3.61 -9.40 -4.35
C ALA A 81 -4.55 -8.55 -3.49
N LYS A 82 -4.49 -8.74 -2.16
CA LYS A 82 -5.26 -7.93 -1.20
C LYS A 82 -4.91 -6.44 -1.29
N ALA A 83 -3.63 -6.09 -1.39
CA ALA A 83 -3.18 -4.70 -1.50
C ALA A 83 -3.62 -4.04 -2.82
N LEU A 84 -3.75 -4.82 -3.90
CA LEU A 84 -4.26 -4.37 -5.19
C LEU A 84 -5.80 -4.37 -5.29
N GLY A 85 -6.51 -4.75 -4.23
CA GLY A 85 -7.97 -4.90 -4.25
C GLY A 85 -8.47 -6.04 -5.14
N GLN A 86 -7.61 -7.01 -5.45
CA GLN A 86 -7.93 -8.20 -6.23
C GLN A 86 -8.35 -9.29 -5.26
N GLN A 87 -9.67 -9.51 -5.13
CA GLN A 87 -10.25 -10.66 -4.44
C GLN A 87 -10.91 -11.60 -5.44
#